data_AF-A0A1G1FF62-F1
#
_entry.id   AF-A0A1G1FF62-F1
#
_cell.length_a   1.000
_cell.length_b   1.000
_cell.length_c   1.000
_cell.angle_alpha   90.00
_cell.angle_beta   90.00
_cell.angle_gamma   90.00
#
_symmetry.space_group_name_H-M   'P 1'
#
loop_
_entity.id
_entity.type
_entity.pdbx_description
1 polymer ?
#
loop_
_entity_poly.entity_id
_entity_poly.type
_entity_poly.pdbx_seq_one_letter_code
_entity_poly.pdbx_strand_id
1 'polypeptide(L)'
;MKTNIIEGCPSCSSIGELAKETEGKKDYRLSHWPIQIKLMGTVIPFLNNADLLVAADCTAFAVPGFQERFLKDKKLLIGCPKLDNAQAYIEKFTEIFGNIPIKSVSCLRMEVPCCGGMTAVLKEAIKLSGKNIPLTETVIGVKGDVLSEREV
;
A
#
# COMPACT_ATOMS: atom_id res chain seq x y z
N MET A 1 16.65 20.28 -19.34
CA MET A 1 15.87 19.45 -18.40
C MET A 1 16.83 18.48 -17.75
N LYS A 2 17.03 18.52 -16.43
CA LYS A 2 17.77 17.45 -15.74
C LYS A 2 16.82 16.27 -15.60
N THR A 3 17.04 15.24 -16.40
CA THR A 3 16.35 13.97 -16.28
C THR A 3 16.84 13.34 -14.99
N ASN A 4 16.03 13.34 -13.93
CA ASN A 4 16.27 12.49 -12.76
C ASN A 4 15.98 11.06 -13.21
N ILE A 5 16.90 10.47 -13.97
CA ILE A 5 16.89 9.03 -14.24
C ILE A 5 17.16 8.37 -12.89
N ILE A 6 16.24 7.47 -12.51
CA ILE A 6 16.35 6.68 -11.30
C ILE A 6 17.50 5.69 -11.54
N GLU A 7 18.73 6.06 -11.19
CA GLU A 7 19.89 5.16 -11.25
C GLU A 7 19.81 4.18 -10.07
N GLY A 8 19.26 2.99 -10.34
CA GLY A 8 19.10 1.93 -9.36
C GLY A 8 18.14 0.84 -9.85
N CYS A 9 18.10 -0.31 -9.15
CA CYS A 9 17.08 -1.31 -9.40
C CYS A 9 15.70 -0.66 -9.20
N PRO A 10 14.83 -0.59 -10.23
CA PRO A 10 13.57 0.12 -10.13
C PRO A 10 12.71 -0.42 -8.98
N SER A 11 12.77 -1.72 -8.71
CA SER A 11 11.97 -2.38 -7.66
C SER A 11 12.29 -1.97 -6.21
N CYS A 12 13.45 -1.34 -5.97
CA CYS A 12 13.89 -0.95 -4.63
C CYS A 12 14.13 0.56 -4.47
N SER A 13 13.88 1.35 -5.52
CA SER A 13 14.25 2.76 -5.53
C SER A 13 13.12 3.65 -5.01
N SER A 14 13.41 4.50 -4.02
CA SER A 14 12.50 5.58 -3.63
C SER A 14 12.54 6.70 -4.67
N ILE A 15 11.38 7.25 -5.01
CA ILE A 15 11.28 8.44 -5.85
C ILE A 15 11.07 9.62 -4.90
N GLY A 16 12.18 10.15 -4.37
CA GLY A 16 12.17 11.33 -3.51
C GLY A 16 11.85 11.08 -2.03
N GLU A 17 12.04 12.12 -1.22
CA GLU A 17 11.69 12.15 0.20
C GLU A 17 10.15 12.18 0.39
N LEU A 18 9.67 11.63 1.51
CA LEU A 18 8.28 11.83 1.94
C LEU A 18 8.00 13.33 2.09
N ALA A 19 6.76 13.73 1.82
CA ALA A 19 6.31 15.12 1.75
C ALA A 19 6.88 16.00 2.88
N LYS A 20 7.79 16.91 2.54
CA LYS A 20 8.14 18.03 3.42
C LYS A 20 7.11 19.13 3.22
N GLU A 21 6.34 19.42 4.26
CA GLU A 21 5.45 20.58 4.29
C GLU A 21 6.28 21.84 4.04
N THR A 22 6.16 22.40 2.84
CA THR A 22 6.66 23.73 2.50
C THR A 22 5.43 24.62 2.41
N GLU A 23 5.47 25.80 3.05
CA GLU A 23 4.35 26.72 3.20
C GLU A 23 3.45 26.77 1.94
N GLY A 24 2.21 26.27 2.09
CA GLY A 24 1.16 26.38 1.08
C GLY A 24 1.07 25.27 0.02
N LYS A 25 1.95 24.26 -0.01
CA LYS A 25 1.86 23.16 -0.99
C LYS A 25 1.83 21.78 -0.32
N LYS A 26 0.62 21.22 -0.15
CA LYS A 26 0.45 19.82 0.25
C LYS A 26 0.96 18.92 -0.88
N ASP A 27 2.06 18.21 -0.65
CA ASP A 27 2.59 17.23 -1.59
C ASP A 27 2.08 15.83 -1.20
N TYR A 28 1.08 15.33 -1.92
CA TYR A 28 0.50 13.99 -1.72
C TYR A 28 0.89 13.02 -2.85
N ARG A 29 1.98 13.33 -3.57
CA ARG A 29 2.45 12.51 -4.69
C ARG A 29 3.06 11.20 -4.20
N LEU A 30 3.17 10.24 -5.11
CA LEU A 30 3.92 9.01 -4.89
C LEU A 30 5.37 9.32 -4.48
N SER A 31 5.84 8.66 -3.42
CA SER A 31 7.22 8.78 -2.91
C SER A 31 8.11 7.60 -3.34
N HIS A 32 7.59 6.67 -4.12
CA HIS A 32 8.32 5.49 -4.59
C HIS A 32 7.66 4.88 -5.82
N TRP A 33 8.42 4.04 -6.52
CA TRP A 33 7.97 3.24 -7.66
C TRP A 33 8.86 1.99 -7.77
N PRO A 34 8.35 0.85 -8.25
CA PRO A 34 6.98 0.55 -8.63
C PRO A 34 6.04 0.41 -7.42
N ILE A 35 4.74 0.52 -7.67
CA ILE A 35 3.70 0.36 -6.64
C ILE A 35 2.92 -0.96 -6.76
N GLN A 36 3.13 -1.73 -7.82
CA GLN A 36 2.44 -3.00 -8.03
C GLN A 36 3.03 -4.10 -7.15
N ILE A 37 2.22 -4.74 -6.30
CA ILE A 37 2.66 -5.80 -5.37
C ILE A 37 3.43 -6.92 -6.11
N LYS A 38 2.97 -7.28 -7.31
CA LYS A 38 3.62 -8.29 -8.16
C LYS A 38 5.06 -7.91 -8.55
N LEU A 39 5.35 -6.63 -8.75
CA LEU A 39 6.66 -6.15 -9.20
C LEU A 39 7.67 -5.95 -8.05
N MET A 40 7.20 -5.93 -6.81
CA MET A 40 8.06 -5.72 -5.64
C MET A 40 8.83 -6.98 -5.26
N GLY A 41 10.09 -6.81 -4.83
CA GLY A 41 10.80 -7.84 -4.06
C GLY A 41 10.27 -7.96 -2.63
N THR A 42 10.90 -8.78 -1.80
CA THR A 42 10.55 -8.95 -0.37
C THR A 42 11.48 -8.22 0.59
N VAL A 43 12.56 -7.63 0.08
CA VAL A 43 13.46 -6.73 0.81
C VAL A 43 13.31 -5.33 0.23
N ILE A 44 12.54 -4.48 0.92
CA ILE A 44 12.12 -3.17 0.42
C ILE A 44 12.52 -2.08 1.44
N PRO A 45 13.74 -1.51 1.37
CA PRO A 45 14.27 -0.64 2.41
C PRO A 45 13.40 0.57 2.77
N PHE A 46 12.67 1.13 1.80
CA PHE A 46 11.83 2.31 2.01
C PHE A 46 10.53 2.03 2.80
N LEU A 47 10.21 0.76 3.05
CA LEU A 47 9.09 0.37 3.91
C LEU A 47 9.50 0.28 5.40
N ASN A 48 10.78 0.42 5.72
CA ASN A 48 11.26 0.39 7.10
C ASN A 48 10.56 1.48 7.94
N ASN A 49 9.85 1.05 8.99
CA ASN A 49 9.03 1.88 9.89
C ASN A 49 7.97 2.73 9.16
N ALA A 50 7.51 2.29 7.97
CA ALA A 50 6.53 3.02 7.18
C ALA A 50 5.09 2.71 7.61
N ASP A 51 4.21 3.70 7.41
CA ASP A 51 2.77 3.49 7.32
C ASP A 51 2.46 2.97 5.90
N LEU A 52 2.11 1.69 5.79
CA LEU A 52 1.88 1.00 4.51
C LEU A 52 0.40 1.05 4.12
N LEU A 53 0.10 1.61 2.95
CA LEU A 53 -1.21 1.52 2.31
C LEU A 53 -1.19 0.41 1.27
N VAL A 54 -2.01 -0.61 1.47
CA VAL A 54 -2.31 -1.64 0.47
C VAL A 54 -3.70 -1.36 -0.11
N ALA A 55 -3.76 -0.91 -1.35
CA ALA A 55 -5.01 -0.49 -1.97
C ALA A 55 -5.40 -1.39 -3.15
N ALA A 56 -6.69 -1.70 -3.28
CA ALA A 56 -7.19 -2.36 -4.48
C ALA A 56 -7.07 -1.42 -5.69
N ASP A 57 -6.68 -1.94 -6.86
CA ASP A 57 -6.41 -1.14 -8.06
C ASP A 57 -7.55 -0.15 -8.41
N CYS A 58 -8.80 -0.59 -8.27
CA CYS A 58 -9.98 0.21 -8.59
C CYS A 58 -10.16 1.43 -7.69
N THR A 59 -9.60 1.45 -6.47
CA THR A 59 -9.85 2.51 -5.48
C THR A 59 -9.29 3.86 -5.93
N ALA A 60 -8.15 3.87 -6.61
CA ALA A 60 -7.55 5.11 -7.14
C ALA A 60 -8.43 5.78 -8.22
N PHE A 61 -9.25 4.99 -8.93
CA PHE A 61 -10.15 5.48 -9.96
C PHE A 61 -11.57 5.75 -9.46
N ALA A 62 -11.98 5.10 -8.37
CA ALA A 62 -13.30 5.29 -7.76
C ALA A 62 -13.34 6.48 -6.78
N VAL A 63 -12.25 6.74 -6.06
CA VAL A 63 -12.22 7.71 -4.95
C VAL A 63 -11.76 9.10 -5.44
N PRO A 64 -12.60 10.14 -5.33
CA PRO A 64 -12.16 11.51 -5.53
C PRO A 64 -11.09 11.90 -4.50
N GLY A 65 -9.97 12.45 -4.97
CA GLY A 65 -8.88 12.90 -4.09
C GLY A 65 -8.12 11.76 -3.39
N PHE A 66 -8.05 10.55 -3.99
CA PHE A 66 -7.35 9.39 -3.44
C PHE A 66 -5.99 9.72 -2.79
N GLN A 67 -5.18 10.52 -3.49
CA GLN A 67 -3.84 10.88 -3.00
C GLN A 67 -3.90 11.69 -1.70
N GLU A 68 -4.73 12.73 -1.63
CA GLU A 68 -4.90 13.54 -0.43
C GLU A 68 -5.51 12.74 0.73
N ARG A 69 -6.53 11.91 0.43
CA ARG A 69 -7.32 11.23 1.45
C ARG A 69 -6.65 10.00 2.04
N PHE A 70 -5.91 9.24 1.22
CA PHE A 70 -5.41 7.92 1.61
C PHE A 70 -3.91 7.76 1.47
N LEU A 71 -3.28 8.40 0.48
CA LEU A 71 -1.84 8.24 0.22
C LEU A 71 -0.96 9.12 1.11
N LYS A 72 -1.47 10.26 1.59
CA LYS A 72 -0.69 11.23 2.36
C LYS A 72 0.11 10.53 3.46
N ASP A 73 1.43 10.75 3.47
CA ASP A 73 2.39 10.22 4.44
C ASP A 73 2.55 8.69 4.49
N LYS A 74 1.98 7.96 3.51
CA LYS A 74 2.04 6.49 3.42
C LYS A 74 2.89 6.00 2.25
N LYS A 75 3.40 4.78 2.36
CA LYS A 75 3.97 4.02 1.24
C LYS A 75 2.88 3.19 0.60
N LEU A 76 2.68 3.30 -0.71
CA LEU A 76 1.61 2.63 -1.43
C LEU A 76 2.05 1.31 -2.07
N LEU A 77 1.26 0.26 -1.90
CA LEU A 77 1.26 -0.91 -2.76
C LEU A 77 -0.17 -1.16 -3.28
N ILE A 78 -0.29 -1.56 -4.54
CA ILE A 78 -1.57 -1.85 -5.19
C ILE A 78 -1.61 -3.26 -5.78
N GLY A 79 -2.80 -3.85 -5.80
CA GLY A 79 -3.09 -5.08 -6.51
C GLY A 79 -4.52 -5.56 -6.34
N CYS A 80 -4.90 -6.59 -7.10
CA CYS A 80 -6.25 -7.14 -7.11
C CYS A 80 -6.17 -8.67 -6.93
N PRO A 81 -6.52 -9.21 -5.75
CA PRO A 81 -6.32 -10.63 -5.45
C PRO A 81 -7.17 -11.55 -6.34
N LYS A 82 -8.17 -11.02 -7.05
CA LYS A 82 -8.95 -11.76 -8.07
C LYS A 82 -8.21 -11.91 -9.41
N LEU A 83 -7.42 -10.91 -9.81
CA LEU A 83 -6.61 -10.95 -11.03
C LEU A 83 -5.23 -11.57 -10.78
N ASP A 84 -4.84 -11.59 -9.52
CA ASP A 84 -3.56 -12.06 -9.03
C ASP A 84 -3.70 -13.41 -8.31
N ASN A 85 -2.63 -13.86 -7.67
CA ASN A 85 -2.64 -15.07 -6.86
C ASN A 85 -2.61 -14.67 -5.38
N ALA A 86 -3.71 -14.91 -4.66
CA ALA A 86 -3.83 -14.55 -3.24
C ALA A 86 -2.78 -15.26 -2.36
N GLN A 87 -2.46 -16.53 -2.64
CA GLN A 87 -1.45 -17.28 -1.90
C GLN A 87 -0.05 -16.66 -2.09
N ALA A 88 0.29 -16.26 -3.31
CA ALA A 88 1.54 -15.56 -3.58
C ALA A 88 1.63 -14.20 -2.86
N TYR A 89 0.49 -13.54 -2.62
CA TYR A 89 0.47 -12.32 -1.81
C TYR A 89 0.67 -12.60 -0.33
N ILE A 90 0.08 -13.67 0.22
CA ILE A 90 0.29 -14.09 1.60
C ILE A 90 1.78 -14.34 1.83
N GLU A 91 2.43 -15.13 0.97
CA GLU A 91 3.86 -15.45 1.06
C GLU A 91 4.71 -14.17 0.97
N LYS A 92 4.45 -13.33 -0.04
CA LYS A 92 5.20 -12.09 -0.23
C LYS A 92 5.08 -11.13 0.96
N PHE A 93 3.87 -10.90 1.46
CA PHE A 93 3.68 -10.03 2.62
C PHE A 93 4.24 -10.64 3.91
N THR A 94 4.17 -11.96 4.08
CA THR A 94 4.80 -12.66 5.21
C THR A 94 6.29 -12.39 5.25
N GLU A 95 6.97 -12.51 4.09
CA GLU A 95 8.40 -12.18 3.99
C GLU A 95 8.67 -10.70 4.23
N ILE A 96 7.91 -9.79 3.60
CA ILE A 96 8.08 -8.33 3.79
C ILE A 96 7.98 -7.97 5.28
N PHE A 97 6.93 -8.42 5.96
CA PHE A 97 6.71 -8.14 7.38
C PHE A 97 7.75 -8.80 8.28
N GLY A 98 8.26 -9.98 7.89
CA GLY A 98 9.35 -10.66 8.59
C GLY A 98 10.69 -9.94 8.48
N ASN A 99 11.00 -9.40 7.30
CA ASN A 99 12.31 -8.83 6.95
C ASN A 99 12.54 -7.42 7.51
N ILE A 100 11.49 -6.59 7.57
CA ILE A 100 11.59 -5.18 7.97
C ILE A 100 10.41 -4.78 8.87
N PRO A 101 10.62 -3.92 9.87
CA PRO A 101 9.54 -3.45 10.71
C PRO A 101 8.60 -2.54 9.91
N ILE A 102 7.31 -2.82 9.94
CA ILE A 102 6.25 -1.96 9.40
C ILE A 102 5.50 -1.33 10.57
N LYS A 103 5.24 -0.02 10.49
CA LYS A 103 4.60 0.72 11.59
C LYS A 103 3.09 0.43 11.66
N SER A 104 2.41 0.49 10.52
CA SER A 104 0.98 0.17 10.39
C SER A 104 0.64 -0.28 8.98
N VAL A 105 -0.45 -1.01 8.82
CA VAL A 105 -1.00 -1.40 7.52
C VAL A 105 -2.43 -0.88 7.39
N SER A 106 -2.72 -0.19 6.29
CA SER A 106 -4.08 0.18 5.88
C SER A 106 -4.47 -0.64 4.65
N CYS A 107 -5.54 -1.41 4.73
CA CYS A 107 -6.18 -2.09 3.60
C CYS A 107 -7.32 -1.23 3.07
N LEU A 108 -7.15 -0.65 1.89
CA LEU A 108 -8.20 0.11 1.21
C LEU A 108 -8.80 -0.75 0.11
N ARG A 109 -10.03 -1.22 0.30
CA ARG A 109 -10.68 -2.14 -0.62
C ARG A 109 -12.06 -1.67 -1.06
N MET A 110 -12.51 -2.15 -2.21
CA MET A 110 -13.89 -1.95 -2.64
C MET A 110 -14.86 -2.85 -1.82
N GLU A 111 -16.14 -2.48 -1.79
CA GLU A 111 -17.21 -3.25 -1.14
C GLU A 111 -17.49 -4.60 -1.79
N VAL A 112 -17.11 -4.74 -3.06
CA VAL A 112 -17.35 -5.95 -3.86
C VAL A 112 -16.58 -7.16 -3.33
N PRO A 113 -17.15 -8.37 -3.42
CA PRO A 113 -16.60 -9.57 -2.80
C PRO A 113 -15.20 -9.92 -3.31
N CYS A 114 -14.86 -9.55 -4.55
CA CYS A 114 -13.55 -9.82 -5.11
C CYS A 114 -12.41 -9.05 -4.42
N CYS A 115 -12.70 -7.95 -3.72
CA CYS A 115 -11.69 -7.19 -2.99
C CYS A 115 -11.56 -7.60 -1.51
N GLY A 116 -12.53 -8.35 -0.96
CA GLY A 116 -12.49 -8.85 0.41
C GLY A 116 -11.30 -9.79 0.69
N GLY A 117 -10.80 -10.46 -0.35
CA GLY A 117 -9.61 -11.32 -0.26
C GLY A 117 -8.35 -10.58 0.18
N MET A 118 -8.22 -9.27 -0.09
CA MET A 118 -7.00 -8.52 0.29
C MET A 118 -6.86 -8.38 1.80
N THR A 119 -7.96 -8.13 2.51
CA THR A 119 -7.93 -8.06 3.98
C THR A 119 -7.52 -9.41 4.58
N ALA A 120 -8.04 -10.51 4.05
CA ALA A 120 -7.67 -11.86 4.51
C ALA A 120 -6.19 -12.16 4.24
N VAL A 121 -5.68 -11.80 3.06
CA VAL A 121 -4.26 -11.91 2.71
C VAL A 121 -3.37 -11.20 3.71
N LEU A 122 -3.67 -9.95 4.04
CA LEU A 122 -2.86 -9.15 4.97
C LEU A 122 -2.92 -9.68 6.40
N LYS A 123 -4.11 -10.08 6.87
CA LYS A 123 -4.28 -10.71 8.19
C LYS A 123 -3.44 -11.97 8.34
N GLU A 124 -3.52 -12.88 7.36
CA GLU A 124 -2.77 -14.12 7.43
C GLU A 124 -1.27 -13.87 7.32
N ALA A 125 -0.84 -12.93 6.46
CA ALA A 125 0.57 -12.57 6.35
C ALA A 125 1.14 -11.96 7.64
N ILE A 126 0.41 -11.06 8.32
CA ILE A 126 0.83 -10.50 9.62
C ILE A 126 0.99 -11.64 10.63
N LYS A 127 -0.01 -12.50 10.75
CA LYS A 127 0.02 -13.67 11.63
C LYS A 127 1.21 -14.60 11.35
N LEU A 128 1.42 -14.98 10.10
CA LEU A 128 2.52 -15.87 9.69
C LEU A 128 3.90 -15.23 9.87
N SER A 129 4.01 -13.91 9.76
CA SER A 129 5.27 -13.18 10.00
C SER A 129 5.69 -13.15 11.48
N GLY A 130 4.79 -13.51 12.40
CA GLY A 130 5.01 -13.42 13.84
C GLY A 130 5.13 -11.99 14.37
N LYS A 131 4.79 -10.98 13.57
CA LYS A 131 4.80 -9.58 13.97
C LYS A 131 3.43 -9.14 14.50
N ASN A 132 3.44 -8.13 15.35
CA ASN A 132 2.24 -7.43 15.78
C ASN A 132 2.16 -6.09 15.05
N ILE A 133 1.42 -6.04 13.94
CA ILE A 133 1.28 -4.85 13.10
C ILE A 133 -0.19 -4.44 13.09
N PRO A 134 -0.54 -3.20 13.52
CA PRO A 134 -1.91 -2.71 13.43
C PRO A 134 -2.42 -2.73 11.99
N LEU A 135 -3.62 -3.29 11.78
CA LEU A 135 -4.27 -3.39 10.48
C LEU A 135 -5.61 -2.66 10.50
N THR A 136 -5.74 -1.62 9.69
CA THR A 136 -7.02 -0.91 9.48
C THR A 136 -7.61 -1.28 8.12
N GLU A 137 -8.88 -1.66 8.07
CA GLU A 137 -9.65 -1.87 6.85
C GLU A 137 -10.56 -0.67 6.58
N THR A 138 -10.44 -0.07 5.40
CA THR A 138 -11.37 0.94 4.88
C THR A 138 -12.09 0.39 3.65
N VAL A 139 -13.43 0.41 3.68
CA VAL A 139 -14.29 -0.11 2.61
C VAL A 139 -14.86 1.03 1.78
N ILE A 140 -14.61 0.97 0.47
CA ILE A 140 -15.08 1.95 -0.51
C ILE A 140 -16.24 1.36 -1.31
N GLY A 141 -17.37 2.08 -1.36
CA GLY A 141 -18.50 1.73 -2.19
C GLY A 141 -18.17 1.88 -3.68
N VAL A 142 -18.93 1.21 -4.56
CA VAL A 142 -18.68 1.29 -6.02
C VAL A 142 -18.80 2.71 -6.59
N LYS A 143 -19.42 3.63 -5.85
CA LYS A 143 -19.53 5.06 -6.18
C LYS A 143 -18.41 5.95 -5.61
N GLY A 144 -17.47 5.38 -4.85
CA GLY A 144 -16.33 6.11 -4.27
C GLY A 144 -16.54 6.63 -2.84
N ASP A 145 -17.71 6.38 -2.25
CA ASP A 145 -18.02 6.74 -0.86
C ASP A 145 -17.31 5.80 0.12
N VAL A 146 -16.92 6.31 1.30
CA VAL A 146 -16.41 5.47 2.39
C VAL A 146 -17.60 4.89 3.13
N LEU A 147 -17.70 3.55 3.13
CA LEU A 147 -18.78 2.83 3.79
C LEU A 147 -18.45 2.45 5.23
N SER A 148 -17.17 2.12 5.48
CA SER A 148 -16.69 1.80 6.82
C SER A 148 -15.18 1.94 6.93
N GLU A 149 -14.72 2.15 8.16
CA GLU A 149 -13.32 2.09 8.57
C GLU A 149 -13.23 1.42 9.94
N ARG A 150 -12.36 0.43 10.10
CA ARG A 150 -12.20 -0.32 11.36
C ARG A 150 -10.84 -0.99 11.47
N GLU A 151 -10.35 -1.13 12.69
CA GLU A 151 -9.21 -2.00 13.00
C GLU A 151 -9.67 -3.47 12.97
N VAL A 152 -8.87 -4.36 12.39
CA VAL A 152 -9.29 -5.73 12.07
C VAL A 152 -8.26 -6.80 12.41
#